data_AF-A0A921FGE0-F1
#
_entry.id   AF-A0A921FGE0-F1
#
_cell.length_a   1.000
_cell.length_b   1.000
_cell.length_c   1.000
_cell.angle_alpha   90.00
_cell.angle_beta   90.00
_cell.angle_gamma   90.00
#
_symmetry.space_group_name_H-M   'P 1'
#
loop_
_entity.id
_entity.type
_entity.pdbx_description
1 polymer ?
#
loop_
_entity_poly.entity_id
_entity_poly.type
_entity_poly.pdbx_seq_one_letter_code
_entity_poly.pdbx_strand_id
1 'polypeptide(L)'
;MLWKLSLTGLKSRFKDYAVLFSGLTLAAAIFYMFMTIAINPAFLKGSMAIAFSITQMVFIFGIALLAIITLVYIVYANSFLLSMRKKDYGTYMILGARNSKIGRLIFTETVVIGLLATALGILIGIGLTQVVSQLLISQLGLQLHKFLGFYLPAILWTVVFFVVLFFLAAIWNRHKLVSTSVIKLLHEDQKPVKLRNNRIWKATEVILGLALLAIGYWAMWDYHQLQIKSVEIGFVTILAGSYFVFDSVFTTVINALRKNKKFKYSKLHSFTLGQL
;
A
#
# COMPACT_ATOMS: atom_id res chain seq x y z
N MET A 1 -21.08 24.97 6.67
CA MET A 1 -21.65 24.11 7.73
C MET A 1 -21.13 22.67 7.68
N LEU A 2 -21.29 21.93 6.57
CA LEU A 2 -20.84 20.53 6.44
C LEU A 2 -19.32 20.32 6.67
N TRP A 3 -18.48 21.25 6.19
CA TRP A 3 -17.02 21.21 6.43
C TRP A 3 -16.66 21.33 7.91
N LYS A 4 -17.36 22.21 8.64
CA LYS A 4 -17.13 22.42 10.09
C LYS A 4 -17.53 21.17 10.86
N LEU A 5 -18.65 20.54 10.51
CA LEU A 5 -19.09 19.27 11.08
C LEU A 5 -18.14 18.11 10.75
N SER A 6 -17.57 18.07 9.54
CA SER A 6 -16.62 17.02 9.18
C SER A 6 -15.30 17.15 9.95
N LEU A 7 -14.82 18.37 10.20
CA LEU A 7 -13.66 18.64 11.05
C LEU A 7 -13.87 18.19 12.51
N THR A 8 -15.07 18.42 13.06
CA THR A 8 -15.38 17.98 14.43
C THR A 8 -15.39 16.46 14.57
N GLY A 9 -15.90 15.74 13.56
CA GLY A 9 -15.84 14.28 13.51
C GLY A 9 -14.41 13.73 13.39
N LEU A 10 -13.56 14.42 12.64
CA LEU A 10 -12.12 14.12 12.54
C LEU A 10 -11.42 14.23 13.90
N LYS A 11 -11.77 15.26 14.68
CA LYS A 11 -11.24 15.48 16.03
C LYS A 11 -11.67 14.40 17.02
N SER A 12 -12.90 13.89 16.93
CA SER A 12 -13.41 12.87 17.85
C SER A 12 -12.78 11.48 17.63
N ARG A 13 -12.30 11.19 16.42
CA ARG A 13 -11.64 9.92 16.05
C ARG A 13 -10.16 10.10 15.68
N PHE A 14 -9.52 11.13 16.24
CA PHE A 14 -8.17 11.52 15.86
C PHE A 14 -7.14 10.39 16.04
N LYS A 15 -7.28 9.53 17.05
CA LYS A 15 -6.34 8.40 17.26
C LYS A 15 -6.33 7.42 16.09
N ASP A 16 -7.50 6.97 15.67
CA ASP A 16 -7.61 6.02 14.55
C ASP A 16 -7.14 6.69 13.25
N TYR A 17 -7.49 7.96 13.08
CA TYR A 17 -7.07 8.77 11.94
C TYR A 17 -5.55 8.96 11.88
N ALA A 18 -4.92 9.21 13.03
CA ALA A 18 -3.49 9.42 13.16
C ALA A 18 -2.70 8.17 12.78
N VAL A 19 -3.19 6.97 13.10
CA VAL A 19 -2.54 5.71 12.70
C VAL A 19 -2.53 5.57 11.17
N LEU A 20 -3.68 5.74 10.50
CA LEU A 20 -3.74 5.66 9.03
C LEU A 20 -2.96 6.79 8.35
N PHE A 21 -3.04 8.00 8.89
CA PHE A 21 -2.28 9.14 8.41
C PHE A 21 -0.77 8.90 8.52
N SER A 22 -0.32 8.31 9.63
CA SER A 22 1.09 7.96 9.83
C SER A 22 1.56 6.95 8.79
N GLY A 23 0.72 5.98 8.44
CA GLY A 23 1.06 5.00 7.40
C GLY A 23 1.08 5.60 5.99
N LEU A 24 0.17 6.53 5.66
CA LEU A 24 0.25 7.29 4.40
C LEU A 24 1.51 8.15 4.34
N THR A 25 1.88 8.77 5.45
CA THR A 25 3.09 9.59 5.58
C THR A 25 4.35 8.73 5.41
N LEU A 26 4.39 7.55 6.05
CA LEU A 26 5.49 6.60 5.93
C LEU A 26 5.61 6.04 4.51
N ALA A 27 4.50 5.71 3.86
CA ALA A 27 4.48 5.29 2.47
C ALA A 27 5.09 6.36 1.54
N ALA A 28 4.72 7.63 1.74
CA ALA A 28 5.32 8.75 1.00
C ALA A 28 6.82 8.95 1.31
N ALA A 29 7.23 8.78 2.56
CA ALA A 29 8.64 8.88 2.96
C ALA A 29 9.50 7.79 2.32
N ILE A 30 9.05 6.53 2.35
CA ILE A 30 9.77 5.40 1.74
C ILE A 30 9.80 5.56 0.22
N PHE A 31 8.70 5.99 -0.41
CA PHE A 31 8.65 6.26 -1.84
C PHE A 31 9.64 7.36 -2.24
N TYR A 32 9.63 8.49 -1.55
CA TYR A 32 10.58 9.57 -1.80
C TYR A 32 12.04 9.09 -1.65
N MET A 33 12.32 8.31 -0.60
CA MET A 33 13.66 7.76 -0.38
C MET A 33 14.12 6.90 -1.54
N PHE A 34 13.31 5.91 -1.93
CA PHE A 34 13.64 5.04 -3.07
C PHE A 34 13.78 5.84 -4.36
N MET A 35 12.87 6.79 -4.60
CA MET A 35 12.90 7.64 -5.79
C MET A 35 14.17 8.50 -5.86
N THR A 36 14.63 9.01 -4.71
CA THR A 36 15.86 9.81 -4.63
C THR A 36 17.08 8.96 -4.91
N ILE A 37 17.20 7.79 -4.30
CA ILE A 37 18.35 6.90 -4.52
C ILE A 37 18.40 6.40 -5.97
N ALA A 38 17.23 6.11 -6.55
CA ALA A 38 17.10 5.57 -7.89
C ALA A 38 17.42 6.57 -9.02
N ILE A 39 17.16 7.87 -8.83
CA ILE A 39 17.28 8.87 -9.90
C ILE A 39 18.48 9.80 -9.68
N ASN A 40 18.96 9.94 -8.44
CA ASN A 40 20.03 10.90 -8.17
C ASN A 40 21.35 10.46 -8.84
N PRO A 41 21.87 11.24 -9.81
CA PRO A 41 23.06 10.87 -10.56
C PRO A 41 24.30 10.81 -9.69
N ALA A 42 24.34 11.53 -8.56
CA ALA A 42 25.44 11.45 -7.62
C ALA A 42 25.54 10.03 -7.02
N PHE A 43 24.41 9.41 -6.69
CA PHE A 43 24.40 8.03 -6.18
C PHE A 43 24.72 7.03 -7.29
N LEU A 44 24.10 7.19 -8.46
CA LEU A 44 24.28 6.24 -9.56
C LEU A 44 25.71 6.26 -10.11
N LYS A 45 26.30 7.43 -10.39
CA LYS A 45 27.64 7.53 -10.99
C LYS A 45 28.78 7.10 -10.07
N GLY A 46 28.57 7.11 -8.75
CA GLY A 46 29.55 6.58 -7.80
C GLY A 46 29.56 5.06 -7.71
N SER A 47 28.53 4.38 -8.22
CA SER A 47 28.56 2.93 -8.37
C SER A 47 29.41 2.56 -9.59
N MET A 48 30.34 1.60 -9.43
CA MET A 48 31.30 1.20 -10.48
C MET A 48 30.60 1.02 -11.84
N ALA A 49 31.21 1.45 -12.94
CA ALA A 49 30.57 1.56 -14.26
C ALA A 49 29.90 0.26 -14.79
N ILE A 50 30.38 -0.93 -14.38
CA ILE A 50 29.76 -2.24 -14.70
C ILE A 50 28.54 -2.52 -13.81
N ALA A 51 28.59 -2.08 -12.54
CA ALA A 51 27.46 -2.14 -11.61
C ALA A 51 26.38 -1.10 -11.95
N PHE A 52 26.69 -0.03 -12.69
CA PHE A 52 25.75 1.05 -13.00
C PHE A 52 24.47 0.55 -13.68
N SER A 53 24.60 -0.24 -14.76
CA SER A 53 23.46 -0.74 -15.54
C SER A 53 22.56 -1.68 -14.73
N ILE A 54 23.16 -2.54 -13.90
CA ILE A 54 22.44 -3.49 -13.04
C ILE A 54 21.77 -2.75 -11.87
N THR A 55 22.51 -1.83 -11.23
CA THR A 55 22.02 -1.02 -10.11
C THR A 55 20.81 -0.19 -10.54
N GLN A 56 20.88 0.46 -11.72
CA GLN A 56 19.77 1.23 -12.26
C GLN A 56 18.52 0.35 -12.50
N MET A 57 18.68 -0.84 -13.07
CA MET A 57 17.56 -1.76 -13.27
C MET A 57 16.92 -2.22 -11.95
N VAL A 58 17.73 -2.60 -10.97
CA VAL A 58 17.23 -3.01 -9.64
C VAL A 58 16.42 -1.89 -9.00
N PHE A 59 16.87 -0.64 -9.09
CA PHE A 59 16.11 0.50 -8.57
C PHE A 59 14.82 0.80 -9.37
N ILE A 60 14.81 0.63 -10.69
CA ILE A 60 13.60 0.79 -11.52
C ILE A 60 12.55 -0.25 -11.14
N PHE A 61 12.93 -1.53 -11.05
CA PHE A 61 12.03 -2.58 -10.59
C PHE A 61 11.60 -2.35 -9.13
N GLY A 62 12.52 -1.93 -8.27
CA GLY A 62 12.21 -1.54 -6.88
C GLY A 62 11.14 -0.45 -6.79
N ILE A 63 11.25 0.61 -7.61
CA ILE A 63 10.23 1.66 -7.70
C ILE A 63 8.91 1.09 -8.22
N ALA A 64 8.93 0.25 -9.25
CA ALA A 64 7.71 -0.35 -9.80
C ALA A 64 6.96 -1.19 -8.74
N LEU A 65 7.68 -2.00 -7.97
CA LEU A 65 7.11 -2.75 -6.85
C LEU A 65 6.56 -1.82 -5.78
N LEU A 66 7.35 -0.83 -5.38
CA LEU A 66 6.93 0.13 -4.37
C LEU A 66 5.68 0.91 -4.81
N ALA A 67 5.58 1.26 -6.09
CA ALA A 67 4.41 1.89 -6.68
C ALA A 67 3.16 1.00 -6.58
N ILE A 68 3.28 -0.30 -6.86
CA ILE A 68 2.18 -1.26 -6.71
C ILE A 68 1.74 -1.39 -5.25
N ILE A 69 2.70 -1.58 -4.34
CA ILE A 69 2.42 -1.73 -2.89
C ILE A 69 1.75 -0.46 -2.34
N THR A 70 2.30 0.71 -2.67
CA THR A 70 1.76 2.01 -2.23
C THR A 70 0.38 2.26 -2.80
N LEU A 71 0.11 1.90 -4.06
CA LEU A 71 -1.22 2.00 -4.66
C LEU A 71 -2.24 1.16 -3.88
N VAL A 72 -1.95 -0.12 -3.63
CA VAL A 72 -2.85 -1.01 -2.87
C VAL A 72 -3.08 -0.46 -1.46
N TYR A 73 -2.01 -0.01 -0.81
CA TYR A 73 -2.09 0.56 0.53
C TYR A 73 -2.93 1.84 0.58
N ILE A 74 -2.75 2.77 -0.36
CA ILE A 74 -3.51 4.02 -0.43
C ILE A 74 -4.99 3.74 -0.68
N VAL A 75 -5.33 2.81 -1.58
CA VAL A 75 -6.71 2.41 -1.83
C VAL A 75 -7.34 1.80 -0.57
N TYR A 76 -6.61 0.94 0.13
CA TYR A 76 -7.07 0.36 1.40
C TYR A 76 -7.25 1.42 2.48
N ALA A 77 -6.24 2.24 2.74
CA ALA A 77 -6.25 3.29 3.76
C ALA A 77 -7.41 4.27 3.51
N ASN A 78 -7.60 4.71 2.27
CA ASN A 78 -8.70 5.61 1.91
C ASN A 78 -10.07 4.95 2.03
N SER A 79 -10.22 3.67 1.68
CA SER A 79 -11.48 2.95 1.88
C SER A 79 -11.79 2.75 3.36
N PHE A 80 -10.76 2.52 4.18
CA PHE A 80 -10.90 2.36 5.62
C PHE A 80 -11.25 3.69 6.30
N LEU A 81 -10.54 4.77 5.97
CA LEU A 81 -10.86 6.13 6.43
C LEU A 81 -12.31 6.50 6.08
N LEU A 82 -12.76 6.15 4.87
CA LEU A 82 -14.15 6.32 4.47
C LEU A 82 -15.09 5.48 5.34
N SER A 83 -14.81 4.21 5.60
CA SER A 83 -15.70 3.34 6.39
C SER A 83 -15.92 3.84 7.81
N MET A 84 -14.92 4.45 8.43
CA MET A 84 -15.07 5.03 9.77
C MET A 84 -16.10 6.18 9.84
N ARG A 85 -16.37 6.83 8.69
CA ARG A 85 -17.25 8.01 8.58
C ARG A 85 -18.56 7.74 7.85
N LYS A 86 -18.74 6.52 7.32
CA LYS A 86 -19.95 6.13 6.55
C LYS A 86 -21.24 6.37 7.33
N LYS A 87 -21.26 6.11 8.65
CA LYS A 87 -22.43 6.33 9.51
C LYS A 87 -22.78 7.81 9.66
N ASP A 88 -21.78 8.68 9.78
CA ASP A 88 -21.96 10.13 9.85
C ASP A 88 -22.54 10.66 8.54
N TYR A 89 -21.98 10.20 7.40
CA TYR A 89 -22.49 10.53 6.08
C TYR A 89 -23.91 9.99 5.84
N GLY A 90 -24.23 8.79 6.34
CA GLY A 90 -25.58 8.23 6.34
C GLY A 90 -26.59 9.12 7.08
N THR A 91 -26.20 9.61 8.26
CA THR A 91 -27.03 10.50 9.07
C THR A 91 -27.28 11.83 8.34
N TYR A 92 -26.25 12.40 7.70
CA TYR A 92 -26.43 13.61 6.89
C TYR A 92 -27.37 13.41 5.71
N MET A 93 -27.35 12.24 5.06
CA MET A 93 -28.30 11.90 3.98
C MET A 93 -29.74 11.83 4.49
N ILE A 94 -29.95 11.24 5.67
CA ILE A 94 -31.28 11.17 6.31
C ILE A 94 -31.81 12.58 6.65
N LEU A 95 -30.93 13.49 7.07
CA LEU A 95 -31.25 14.89 7.34
C LEU A 95 -31.42 15.75 6.06
N GLY A 96 -31.50 15.13 4.88
CA GLY A 96 -31.78 15.81 3.61
C GLY A 96 -30.55 16.30 2.84
N ALA A 97 -29.32 15.94 3.24
CA ALA A 97 -28.13 16.31 2.46
C ALA A 97 -28.05 15.50 1.15
N ARG A 98 -27.98 16.20 0.02
CA ARG A 98 -27.85 15.58 -1.30
C ARG A 98 -26.55 14.76 -1.42
N ASN A 99 -26.65 13.54 -1.94
CA ASN A 99 -25.52 12.62 -2.16
C ASN A 99 -24.33 13.27 -2.90
N SER A 100 -24.60 14.18 -3.84
CA SER A 100 -23.55 14.90 -4.57
C SER A 100 -22.72 15.84 -3.69
N LYS A 101 -23.33 16.50 -2.70
CA LYS A 101 -22.62 17.38 -1.75
C LYS A 101 -21.71 16.57 -0.82
N ILE A 102 -22.18 15.41 -0.36
CA ILE A 102 -21.39 14.49 0.48
C ILE A 102 -20.24 13.89 -0.32
N GLY A 103 -20.48 13.46 -1.56
CA GLY A 103 -19.42 12.97 -2.44
C GLY A 103 -18.33 14.02 -2.71
N ARG A 104 -18.70 15.30 -2.85
CA ARG A 104 -17.72 16.40 -3.00
C ARG A 104 -16.94 16.65 -1.71
N LEU A 105 -17.59 16.56 -0.54
CA LEU A 105 -16.94 16.70 0.76
C LEU A 105 -15.85 15.64 0.97
N ILE A 106 -16.18 14.38 0.69
CA ILE A 106 -15.23 13.25 0.84
C ILE A 106 -14.07 13.37 -0.13
N PHE A 107 -14.35 13.79 -1.37
CA PHE A 107 -13.32 14.05 -2.35
C PHE A 107 -12.32 15.09 -1.82
N THR A 108 -12.81 16.24 -1.34
CA THR A 108 -11.96 17.30 -0.80
C THR A 108 -11.19 16.85 0.43
N GLU A 109 -11.81 16.07 1.31
CA GLU A 109 -11.14 15.52 2.49
C GLU A 109 -9.99 14.58 2.10
N THR A 110 -10.27 13.61 1.21
CA THR A 110 -9.28 12.62 0.77
C THR A 110 -8.07 13.29 0.14
N VAL A 111 -8.30 14.31 -0.70
CA VAL A 111 -7.22 15.07 -1.34
C VAL A 111 -6.42 15.90 -0.31
N VAL A 112 -7.09 16.60 0.61
CA VAL A 112 -6.40 17.43 1.62
C VAL A 112 -5.53 16.57 2.53
N ILE A 113 -6.04 15.45 3.03
CA ILE A 113 -5.25 14.54 3.86
C ILE A 113 -4.12 13.90 3.08
N GLY A 114 -4.37 13.52 1.83
CA GLY A 114 -3.32 12.98 0.97
C GLY A 114 -2.17 13.96 0.78
N LEU A 115 -2.48 15.22 0.46
CA LEU A 115 -1.48 16.28 0.30
C LEU A 115 -0.69 16.54 1.58
N LEU A 116 -1.35 16.60 2.73
CA LEU A 116 -0.69 16.78 4.03
C LEU A 116 0.23 15.60 4.37
N ALA A 117 -0.22 14.36 4.11
CA ALA A 117 0.57 13.15 4.32
C ALA A 117 1.79 13.11 3.39
N THR A 118 1.64 13.49 2.12
CA THR A 118 2.75 13.57 1.17
C THR A 118 3.75 14.65 1.56
N ALA A 119 3.29 15.84 1.98
CA ALA A 119 4.18 16.91 2.42
C ALA A 119 5.03 16.49 3.63
N LEU A 120 4.40 15.94 4.68
CA LEU A 120 5.13 15.43 5.84
C LEU A 120 6.00 14.21 5.48
N GLY A 121 5.51 13.36 4.57
CA GLY A 121 6.23 12.18 4.11
C GLY A 121 7.51 12.55 3.38
N ILE A 122 7.50 13.57 2.52
CA ILE A 122 8.71 14.08 1.86
C ILE A 122 9.70 14.64 2.90
N LEU A 123 9.22 15.42 3.88
CA LEU A 123 10.08 15.96 4.95
C LEU A 123 10.79 14.84 5.73
N ILE A 124 10.04 13.82 6.16
CA ILE A 124 10.59 12.65 6.85
C ILE A 124 11.48 11.84 5.90
N GLY A 125 11.07 11.72 4.64
CA GLY A 125 11.77 11.00 3.58
C GLY A 125 13.16 11.58 3.29
N ILE A 126 13.33 12.90 3.33
CA ILE A 126 14.65 13.53 3.18
C ILE A 126 15.61 13.05 4.28
N GLY A 127 15.15 13.01 5.53
CA GLY A 127 15.93 12.47 6.65
C GLY A 127 16.21 10.97 6.49
N LEU A 128 15.19 10.19 6.14
CA LEU A 128 15.30 8.75 5.90
C LEU A 128 16.33 8.44 4.80
N THR A 129 16.31 9.22 3.72
CA THR A 129 17.23 9.08 2.59
C THR A 129 18.67 9.32 3.02
N GLN A 130 18.91 10.30 3.88
CA GLN A 130 20.25 10.59 4.39
C GLN A 130 20.80 9.39 5.18
N VAL A 131 20.00 8.82 6.08
CA VAL A 131 20.42 7.66 6.89
C VAL A 131 20.66 6.43 6.01
N VAL A 132 19.71 6.09 5.15
CA VAL A 132 19.79 4.87 4.33
C VAL A 132 20.89 4.95 3.28
N SER A 133 21.08 6.11 2.65
CA SER A 133 22.18 6.30 1.70
C SER A 133 23.55 6.16 2.36
N GLN A 134 23.76 6.71 3.56
CA GLN A 134 25.02 6.55 4.30
C GLN A 134 25.30 5.08 4.66
N LEU A 135 24.27 4.34 5.09
CA LEU A 135 24.38 2.90 5.35
C LEU A 135 24.76 2.14 4.07
N LEU A 136 24.10 2.42 2.95
CA LEU A 136 24.41 1.81 1.65
C LEU A 136 25.84 2.11 1.21
N ILE A 137 26.28 3.36 1.31
CA ILE A 137 27.63 3.80 0.94
C ILE A 137 28.68 3.05 1.77
N SER A 138 28.46 2.93 3.09
CA SER A 138 29.38 2.22 3.99
C SER A 138 29.44 0.72 3.70
N GLN A 139 28.32 0.07 3.36
CA GLN A 139 28.27 -1.37 3.10
C GLN A 139 28.81 -1.72 1.71
N LEU A 140 28.61 -0.83 0.73
CA LEU A 140 29.04 -1.03 -0.66
C LEU A 140 30.45 -0.48 -0.93
N GLY A 141 31.11 0.13 0.06
CA GLY A 141 32.46 0.68 -0.08
C GLY A 141 32.56 1.85 -1.07
N LEU A 142 31.46 2.54 -1.34
CA LEU A 142 31.43 3.65 -2.31
C LEU A 142 32.08 4.90 -1.70
N GLN A 143 32.91 5.62 -2.47
CA GLN A 143 33.44 6.92 -2.04
C GLN A 143 32.64 8.06 -2.69
N LEU A 144 31.47 8.34 -2.12
CA LEU A 144 30.64 9.48 -2.55
C LEU A 144 30.98 10.72 -1.72
N HIS A 145 31.69 11.67 -2.34
CA HIS A 145 31.84 13.01 -1.77
C HIS A 145 30.48 13.75 -1.88
N LYS A 146 29.81 13.95 -0.75
CA LYS A 146 28.61 14.81 -0.56
C LYS A 146 27.33 14.33 -1.27
N PHE A 147 26.83 13.13 -0.94
CA PHE A 147 25.43 12.80 -1.22
C PHE A 147 24.50 13.55 -0.23
N LEU A 148 23.53 14.29 -0.78
CA LEU A 148 22.46 14.92 -0.02
C LEU A 148 21.15 14.20 -0.33
N GLY A 149 20.40 13.82 0.71
CA GLY A 149 19.06 13.23 0.59
C GLY A 149 17.99 14.16 0.00
N PHE A 150 18.35 15.41 -0.31
CA PHE A 150 17.49 16.38 -0.99
C PHE A 150 17.75 16.35 -2.49
N TYR A 151 16.76 15.92 -3.28
CA TYR A 151 16.84 15.92 -4.74
C TYR A 151 15.53 16.39 -5.37
N LEU A 152 15.57 17.57 -5.98
CA LEU A 152 14.38 18.26 -6.49
C LEU A 152 13.57 17.42 -7.51
N PRO A 153 14.18 16.71 -8.48
CA PRO A 153 13.41 15.88 -9.38
C PRO A 153 12.67 14.73 -8.67
N ALA A 154 13.25 14.13 -7.63
CA ALA A 154 12.57 13.08 -6.86
C ALA A 154 11.38 13.62 -6.06
N ILE A 155 11.48 14.85 -5.55
CA ILE A 155 10.35 15.55 -4.90
C ILE A 155 9.21 15.70 -5.91
N LEU A 156 9.49 16.25 -7.10
CA LEU A 156 8.48 16.48 -8.13
C LEU A 156 7.78 15.19 -8.55
N TRP A 157 8.54 14.13 -8.85
CA TRP A 157 7.97 12.85 -9.21
C TRP A 157 7.13 12.23 -8.08
N THR A 158 7.57 12.35 -6.83
CA THR A 158 6.81 11.87 -5.67
C THR A 158 5.50 12.64 -5.53
N VAL A 159 5.53 13.96 -5.65
CA VAL A 159 4.33 14.80 -5.58
C VAL A 159 3.35 14.43 -6.68
N VAL A 160 3.81 14.34 -7.94
CA VAL A 160 2.96 13.97 -9.08
C VAL A 160 2.34 12.59 -8.86
N PHE A 161 3.13 11.60 -8.46
CA PHE A 161 2.66 10.23 -8.23
C PHE A 161 1.56 10.17 -7.17
N PHE A 162 1.79 10.77 -6.00
CA PHE A 162 0.80 10.77 -4.91
C PHE A 162 -0.44 11.60 -5.23
N VAL A 163 -0.30 12.75 -5.91
CA VAL A 163 -1.45 13.56 -6.35
C VAL A 163 -2.35 12.74 -7.27
N VAL A 164 -1.78 12.06 -8.27
CA VAL A 164 -2.55 11.20 -9.19
C VAL A 164 -3.24 10.07 -8.42
N LEU A 165 -2.52 9.39 -7.52
CA LEU A 165 -3.09 8.29 -6.74
C LEU A 165 -4.23 8.73 -5.81
N PHE A 166 -4.05 9.83 -5.07
CA PHE A 166 -5.11 10.36 -4.20
C PHE A 166 -6.32 10.86 -5.00
N PHE A 167 -6.09 11.44 -6.18
CA PHE A 167 -7.18 11.85 -7.06
C PHE A 167 -7.98 10.65 -7.57
N LEU A 168 -7.31 9.61 -8.05
CA LEU A 168 -7.94 8.35 -8.47
C LEU A 168 -8.69 7.67 -7.32
N ALA A 169 -8.07 7.59 -6.13
CA ALA A 169 -8.70 7.01 -4.95
C ALA A 169 -9.92 7.83 -4.50
N ALA A 170 -9.87 9.16 -4.57
CA ALA A 170 -10.99 10.03 -4.24
C ALA A 170 -12.16 9.87 -5.22
N ILE A 171 -11.88 9.72 -6.52
CA ILE A 171 -12.91 9.39 -7.53
C ILE A 171 -13.54 8.04 -7.23
N TRP A 172 -12.73 7.01 -6.98
CA TRP A 172 -13.22 5.67 -6.65
C TRP A 172 -14.11 5.71 -5.40
N ASN A 173 -13.67 6.37 -4.33
CA ASN A 173 -14.43 6.52 -3.09
C ASN A 173 -15.75 7.25 -3.31
N ARG A 174 -15.74 8.34 -4.09
CA ARG A 174 -16.95 9.07 -4.46
C ARG A 174 -17.94 8.17 -5.21
N HIS A 175 -17.47 7.43 -6.21
CA HIS A 175 -18.32 6.50 -6.97
C HIS A 175 -18.89 5.39 -6.09
N LYS A 176 -18.04 4.74 -5.29
CA LYS A 176 -18.46 3.67 -4.36
C LYS A 176 -19.51 4.15 -3.37
N LEU A 177 -19.40 5.38 -2.86
CA LEU A 177 -20.40 5.92 -1.94
C LEU A 177 -21.71 6.26 -2.65
N VAL A 178 -21.65 6.98 -3.78
CA VAL A 178 -22.85 7.44 -4.49
C VAL A 178 -23.68 6.26 -5.04
N SER A 179 -23.04 5.16 -5.40
CA SER A 179 -23.71 3.95 -5.90
C SER A 179 -24.21 3.02 -4.78
N THR A 180 -23.79 3.22 -3.53
CA THR A 180 -24.24 2.38 -2.41
C THR A 180 -25.47 2.98 -1.77
N SER A 181 -26.55 2.20 -1.66
CA SER A 181 -27.78 2.65 -0.99
C SER A 181 -27.53 2.95 0.48
N VAL A 182 -28.21 3.98 1.01
CA VAL A 182 -28.09 4.42 2.41
C VAL A 182 -28.30 3.27 3.40
N ILE A 183 -29.26 2.39 3.10
CA ILE A 183 -29.55 1.18 3.90
C ILE A 183 -28.36 0.21 3.91
N LYS A 184 -27.67 0.04 2.77
CA LYS A 184 -26.48 -0.84 2.68
C LYS A 184 -25.28 -0.24 3.41
N LEU A 185 -25.14 1.09 3.45
CA LEU A 185 -24.08 1.78 4.21
C LEU A 185 -24.29 1.66 5.73
N LEU A 186 -25.54 1.64 6.19
CA LEU A 186 -25.89 1.49 7.61
C LEU A 186 -25.76 0.04 8.13
N HIS A 187 -25.81 -0.95 7.24
CA HIS A 187 -25.73 -2.38 7.58
C HIS A 187 -24.44 -3.05 7.06
N GLU A 188 -23.43 -2.28 6.67
CA GLU A 188 -22.20 -2.82 6.06
C GLU A 188 -21.38 -3.65 7.07
N ASP A 189 -21.41 -3.28 8.35
CA ASP A 189 -20.76 -4.00 9.46
C ASP A 189 -21.40 -5.36 9.77
N GLN A 190 -22.59 -5.67 9.21
CA GLN A 190 -23.34 -6.90 9.48
C GLN A 190 -23.16 -7.99 8.41
N LYS A 191 -22.37 -7.75 7.36
CA LYS A 191 -22.16 -8.75 6.30
C LYS A 191 -20.95 -9.63 6.60
N PRO A 192 -21.14 -10.94 6.84
CA PRO A 192 -20.02 -11.85 7.02
C PRO A 192 -19.19 -11.93 5.72
N VAL A 193 -17.86 -11.86 5.85
CA VAL A 193 -16.93 -12.02 4.74
C VAL A 193 -17.10 -13.42 4.15
N LYS A 194 -17.66 -13.50 2.93
CA LYS A 194 -17.85 -14.77 2.23
C LYS A 194 -16.51 -15.23 1.66
N LEU A 195 -15.81 -16.12 2.39
CA LEU A 195 -14.63 -16.79 1.86
C LEU A 195 -15.05 -17.76 0.74
N ARG A 196 -14.52 -17.55 -0.47
CA ARG A 196 -14.71 -18.47 -1.60
C ARG A 196 -13.99 -19.78 -1.27
N ASN A 197 -14.75 -20.84 -1.01
CA ASN A 197 -14.23 -22.09 -0.44
C ASN A 197 -14.16 -23.22 -1.49
N ASN A 198 -13.45 -22.99 -2.59
CA ASN A 198 -13.18 -24.05 -3.57
C ASN A 198 -11.82 -24.70 -3.26
N ARG A 199 -11.84 -25.88 -2.63
CA ARG A 199 -10.64 -26.59 -2.17
C ARG A 199 -9.65 -26.92 -3.30
N ILE A 200 -10.17 -27.20 -4.50
CA ILE A 200 -9.36 -27.55 -5.68
C ILE A 200 -8.59 -26.33 -6.20
N TRP A 201 -9.29 -25.19 -6.35
CA TRP A 201 -8.68 -23.92 -6.77
C TRP A 201 -7.57 -23.46 -5.80
N LYS A 202 -7.79 -23.65 -4.49
CA LYS A 202 -6.77 -23.33 -3.49
C LYS A 202 -5.55 -24.23 -3.56
N ALA A 203 -5.75 -25.53 -3.82
CA ALA A 203 -4.63 -26.46 -4.00
C ALA A 203 -3.78 -26.09 -5.23
N THR A 204 -4.42 -25.68 -6.32
CA THR A 204 -3.71 -25.21 -7.52
C THR A 204 -2.95 -23.90 -7.26
N GLU A 205 -3.52 -22.97 -6.48
CA GLU A 205 -2.84 -21.72 -6.09
C GLU A 205 -1.59 -21.98 -5.24
N VAL A 206 -1.60 -22.97 -4.34
CA VAL A 206 -0.42 -23.34 -3.54
C VAL A 206 0.72 -23.84 -4.43
N ILE A 207 0.40 -24.77 -5.34
CA ILE A 207 1.39 -25.39 -6.22
C ILE A 207 1.97 -24.35 -7.18
N LEU A 208 1.11 -23.50 -7.77
CA LEU A 208 1.54 -22.38 -8.61
C LEU A 208 2.41 -21.38 -7.85
N GLY A 209 2.02 -21.00 -6.63
CA GLY A 209 2.79 -20.07 -5.80
C GLY A 209 4.19 -20.59 -5.48
N LEU A 210 4.29 -21.85 -5.05
CA LEU A 210 5.59 -22.48 -4.75
C LEU A 210 6.44 -22.66 -6.01
N ALA A 211 5.85 -23.05 -7.14
CA ALA A 211 6.57 -23.19 -8.41
C ALA A 211 7.13 -21.83 -8.87
N LEU A 212 6.33 -20.77 -8.80
CA LEU A 212 6.76 -19.41 -9.17
C LEU A 212 7.89 -18.91 -8.25
N LEU A 213 7.79 -19.14 -6.93
CA LEU A 213 8.88 -18.80 -6.03
C LEU A 213 10.15 -19.59 -6.34
N ALA A 214 10.04 -20.90 -6.59
CA ALA A 214 11.19 -21.74 -6.93
C ALA A 214 11.88 -21.25 -8.22
N ILE A 215 11.10 -20.92 -9.25
CA ILE A 215 11.62 -20.34 -10.51
C ILE A 215 12.31 -19.00 -10.25
N GLY A 216 11.71 -18.14 -9.42
CA GLY A 216 12.29 -16.83 -9.09
C GLY A 216 13.61 -16.93 -8.33
N TYR A 217 13.69 -17.81 -7.34
CA TYR A 217 14.93 -18.07 -6.59
C TYR A 217 15.99 -18.73 -7.46
N TRP A 218 15.59 -19.67 -8.33
CA TRP A 218 16.51 -20.30 -9.28
C TRP A 218 17.06 -19.27 -10.28
N ALA A 219 16.22 -18.38 -10.81
CA ALA A 219 16.65 -17.30 -11.70
C ALA A 219 17.65 -16.34 -11.03
N MET A 220 17.47 -16.06 -9.74
CA MET A 220 18.40 -15.23 -8.95
C MET A 220 19.70 -15.98 -8.62
N TRP A 221 19.65 -17.30 -8.44
CA TRP A 221 20.84 -18.12 -8.21
C TRP A 221 21.72 -18.20 -9.45
N ASP A 222 21.14 -18.39 -10.64
CA ASP A 222 21.87 -18.46 -11.91
C ASP A 222 22.12 -17.08 -12.56
N TYR A 223 22.45 -16.09 -11.71
CA TYR A 223 22.70 -14.71 -12.12
C TYR A 223 23.81 -14.61 -13.18
N HIS A 224 24.83 -15.47 -13.09
CA HIS A 224 26.01 -15.41 -13.98
C HIS A 224 25.66 -15.70 -15.45
N GLN A 225 24.62 -16.51 -15.72
CA GLN A 225 24.17 -16.80 -17.09
C GLN A 225 23.07 -15.83 -17.56
N LEU A 226 22.13 -15.48 -16.67
CA LEU A 226 20.94 -14.70 -17.04
C LEU A 226 21.15 -13.18 -16.95
N GLN A 227 22.18 -12.71 -16.23
CA GLN A 227 22.51 -11.30 -15.98
C GLN A 227 21.26 -10.43 -15.74
N ILE A 228 20.90 -9.56 -16.69
CA ILE A 228 19.77 -8.62 -16.58
C ILE A 228 18.42 -9.34 -16.55
N LYS A 229 18.26 -10.44 -17.32
CA LYS A 229 17.00 -11.19 -17.38
C LYS A 229 16.66 -11.87 -16.05
N SER A 230 17.66 -12.16 -15.20
CA SER A 230 17.43 -12.72 -13.87
C SER A 230 16.56 -11.79 -13.00
N VAL A 231 16.83 -10.48 -13.08
CA VAL A 231 16.11 -9.45 -12.30
C VAL A 231 14.66 -9.33 -12.77
N GLU A 232 14.42 -9.35 -14.08
CA GLU A 232 13.08 -9.27 -14.66
C GLU A 232 12.23 -10.50 -14.30
N ILE A 233 12.78 -11.70 -14.53
CA ILE A 233 12.11 -12.97 -14.23
C ILE A 233 11.85 -13.08 -12.74
N GLY A 234 12.87 -12.82 -11.91
CA GLY A 234 12.74 -12.87 -10.46
C GLY A 234 11.73 -11.86 -9.94
N PHE A 235 11.69 -10.65 -10.48
CA PHE A 235 10.68 -9.65 -10.11
C PHE A 235 9.26 -10.18 -10.31
N VAL A 236 8.93 -10.64 -11.51
CA VAL A 236 7.55 -11.09 -11.82
C VAL A 236 7.19 -12.35 -11.05
N THR A 237 8.08 -13.33 -11.01
CA THR A 237 7.82 -14.64 -10.42
C THR A 237 7.81 -14.60 -8.89
N ILE A 238 8.72 -13.85 -8.25
CA ILE A 238 8.74 -13.69 -6.79
C ILE A 238 7.50 -12.92 -6.32
N LEU A 239 7.09 -11.86 -7.04
CA LEU A 239 5.90 -11.09 -6.67
C LEU A 239 4.61 -11.90 -6.82
N ALA A 240 4.41 -12.54 -7.97
CA ALA A 240 3.24 -13.37 -8.20
C ALA A 240 3.23 -14.57 -7.24
N GLY A 241 4.38 -15.24 -7.07
CA GLY A 241 4.53 -16.38 -6.16
C GLY A 241 4.24 -16.00 -4.70
N SER A 242 4.76 -14.89 -4.23
CA SER A 242 4.50 -14.39 -2.86
C SER A 242 3.01 -14.13 -2.65
N TYR A 243 2.36 -13.45 -3.60
CA TYR A 243 0.92 -13.18 -3.52
C TYR A 243 0.10 -14.47 -3.41
N PHE A 244 0.36 -15.45 -4.28
CA PHE A 244 -0.36 -16.73 -4.24
C PHE A 244 -0.08 -17.51 -2.95
N VAL A 245 1.16 -17.53 -2.48
CA VAL A 245 1.51 -18.20 -1.22
C VAL A 245 0.83 -17.53 -0.04
N PHE A 246 0.82 -16.21 0.05
CA PHE A 246 0.12 -15.51 1.12
C PHE A 246 -1.39 -15.79 1.10
N ASP A 247 -2.04 -15.66 -0.06
CA ASP A 247 -3.48 -15.93 -0.18
C ASP A 247 -3.84 -17.39 0.19
N SER A 248 -3.04 -18.33 -0.30
CA SER A 248 -3.11 -19.76 0.05
C SER A 248 -2.98 -20.00 1.55
N VAL A 249 -1.91 -19.49 2.16
CA VAL A 249 -1.57 -19.76 3.57
C VAL A 249 -2.61 -19.14 4.48
N PHE A 250 -2.97 -17.87 4.29
CA PHE A 250 -3.99 -17.21 5.10
C PHE A 250 -5.33 -17.95 5.02
N THR A 251 -5.78 -18.26 3.80
CA THR A 251 -7.09 -18.90 3.65
C THR A 251 -7.09 -20.37 4.12
N THR A 252 -5.96 -21.07 4.04
CA THR A 252 -5.79 -22.44 4.56
C THR A 252 -5.76 -22.46 6.08
N VAL A 253 -5.02 -21.54 6.72
CA VAL A 253 -4.97 -21.39 8.18
C VAL A 253 -6.36 -21.06 8.71
N ILE A 254 -7.06 -20.10 8.13
CA ILE A 254 -8.44 -19.76 8.53
C ILE A 254 -9.38 -20.97 8.39
N ASN A 255 -9.27 -21.71 7.28
CA ASN A 255 -10.07 -22.91 7.06
C ASN A 255 -9.72 -24.04 8.06
N ALA A 256 -8.45 -24.21 8.42
CA ALA A 256 -8.03 -25.18 9.43
C ALA A 256 -8.58 -24.82 10.82
N LEU A 257 -8.51 -23.55 11.20
CA LEU A 257 -9.09 -23.04 12.45
C LEU A 257 -10.62 -23.21 12.47
N ARG A 258 -11.31 -22.98 11.34
CA ARG A 258 -12.77 -23.22 11.22
C ARG A 258 -13.16 -24.71 11.28
N LYS A 259 -12.29 -25.62 10.81
CA LYS A 259 -12.55 -27.08 10.85
C LYS A 259 -12.31 -27.69 12.23
N ASN A 260 -11.38 -27.14 13.00
CA ASN A 260 -11.09 -27.63 14.35
C ASN A 260 -12.24 -27.29 15.30
N LYS A 261 -13.16 -28.23 15.53
CA LYS A 261 -14.34 -28.05 16.39
C LYS A 261 -13.95 -27.63 17.82
N LYS A 262 -12.86 -28.17 18.37
CA LYS A 262 -12.39 -27.83 19.72
C LYS A 262 -11.93 -26.37 19.82
N PHE A 263 -11.32 -25.84 18.77
CA PHE A 263 -10.90 -24.44 18.70
C PHE A 263 -12.08 -23.51 18.38
N LYS A 264 -12.93 -23.87 17.41
CA LYS A 264 -14.08 -23.08 16.95
C LYS A 264 -15.12 -22.84 18.04
N TYR A 265 -15.43 -23.86 18.84
CA TYR A 265 -16.45 -23.76 19.91
C TYR A 265 -15.87 -23.35 21.27
N SER A 266 -14.59 -22.97 21.33
CA SER A 266 -13.99 -22.45 22.54
C SER A 266 -14.22 -20.94 22.65
N LYS A 267 -14.78 -20.49 23.79
CA LYS A 267 -14.94 -19.08 24.14
C LYS A 267 -15.61 -18.26 23.02
N LEU A 268 -15.01 -17.14 22.64
CA LEU A 268 -15.49 -16.21 21.62
C LEU A 268 -14.96 -16.53 20.21
N HIS A 269 -14.25 -17.66 20.03
CA HIS A 269 -13.61 -17.97 18.75
C HIS A 269 -14.61 -18.16 17.61
N SER A 270 -15.82 -18.64 17.89
CA SER A 270 -16.90 -18.76 16.91
C SER A 270 -17.30 -17.40 16.31
N PHE A 271 -17.29 -16.36 17.14
CA PHE A 271 -17.58 -14.98 16.74
C PHE A 271 -16.40 -14.37 15.96
N THR A 272 -15.17 -14.50 16.46
CA THR A 272 -13.98 -13.95 15.78
C THR A 272 -13.69 -14.63 14.44
N LEU A 273 -13.83 -15.95 14.33
CA LEU A 273 -13.72 -16.70 13.06
C LEU A 273 -14.84 -16.39 12.07
N GLY A 274 -15.95 -15.82 12.52
CA GLY A 274 -17.04 -15.34 11.66
C GLY A 274 -16.78 -13.95 11.08
N GLN A 275 -15.89 -13.17 11.71
CA GLN A 275 -15.50 -11.82 11.28
C GLN A 275 -14.24 -11.82 10.39
N LEU A 276 -13.38 -12.84 10.51
CA LEU A 276 -12.26 -13.16 9.60
C LEU A 276 -12.75 -13.84 8.32
#